data_AF-A0A7S0TV92-F1
#
_entry.id   AF-A0A7S0TV92-F1
#
_cell.length_a   1.000
_cell.length_b   1.000
_cell.length_c   1.000
_cell.angle_alpha   90.00
_cell.angle_beta   90.00
_cell.angle_gamma   90.00
#
_symmetry.space_group_name_H-M   'P 1'
#
loop_
_entity.id
_entity.type
_entity.pdbx_description
1 polymer ?
#
loop_
_entity_poly.entity_id
_entity_poly.type
_entity_poly.pdbx_seq_one_letter_code
_entity_poly.pdbx_strand_id
1 'polypeptide(L)'
;PTQRDVIPDLVKALTMSKRPVPKDLRALNNEIKAARKAGEKKQHGSGFGGKGFKFDEAEMKQRLLTEKANQRLLLIENGEEVSEDEEEKKLIAQQEAEFEEQNDNLLTERAQKVAEWTHNTIEKEKAMAFNDLVKKATGGLLLK
;
A
#
# COMPACT_ATOMS: atom_id res chain seq x y z
N PRO A 1 0.60 -30.79 13.37
CA PRO A 1 2.06 -30.65 13.64
C PRO A 1 2.70 -32.04 13.51
N THR A 2 3.72 -32.21 12.66
CA THR A 2 4.37 -33.52 12.53
C THR A 2 5.40 -33.72 13.66
N GLN A 3 5.75 -34.98 13.95
CA GLN A 3 6.82 -35.29 14.91
C GLN A 3 8.13 -34.56 14.57
N ARG A 4 8.40 -34.33 13.27
CA ARG A 4 9.58 -33.59 12.81
C ARG A 4 9.52 -32.09 13.13
N ASP A 5 8.33 -31.50 13.19
CA ASP A 5 8.18 -30.06 13.42
C ASP A 5 8.42 -29.67 14.89
N VAL A 6 8.20 -30.59 15.83
CA VAL A 6 8.38 -30.38 17.27
C VAL A 6 9.83 -30.63 17.74
N ILE A 7 10.69 -31.24 16.92
CA ILE A 7 12.10 -31.55 17.27
C ILE A 7 12.90 -30.31 17.71
N PRO A 8 12.85 -29.16 17.00
CA PRO A 8 13.57 -27.96 17.43
C PRO A 8 13.16 -27.46 18.81
N ASP A 9 11.86 -27.53 19.13
CA ASP A 9 11.31 -27.11 20.42
C ASP A 9 11.67 -28.13 21.52
N LEU A 10 11.66 -29.42 21.21
CA LEU A 10 12.11 -30.47 22.12
C LEU A 10 13.58 -30.28 22.52
N VAL A 11 14.46 -30.02 21.54
CA VAL A 11 15.88 -29.76 21.80
C VAL A 11 16.06 -28.48 22.62
N LYS A 12 15.27 -27.43 22.34
CA LYS A 12 15.27 -26.19 23.13
C LYS A 12 14.84 -26.46 24.58
N ALA A 13 13.76 -27.19 24.80
CA ALA A 13 13.23 -27.54 26.11
C ALA A 13 14.23 -28.39 26.94
N LEU A 14 14.86 -29.39 26.32
CA LEU A 14 15.89 -30.21 26.99
C LEU A 14 17.11 -29.39 27.39
N THR A 15 17.54 -28.47 26.53
CA THR A 15 18.66 -27.56 26.82
C THR A 15 18.31 -26.60 27.96
N MET A 16 17.11 -26.00 27.94
CA MET A 16 16.63 -25.10 29.00
C MET A 16 16.44 -25.81 30.34
N SER A 17 16.03 -27.07 30.32
CA SER A 17 15.92 -27.92 31.52
C SER A 17 17.26 -28.50 31.99
N LYS A 18 18.39 -28.08 31.39
CA LYS A 18 19.75 -28.55 31.70
C LYS A 18 19.92 -30.07 31.56
N ARG A 19 19.09 -30.73 30.77
CA ARG A 19 19.16 -32.18 30.51
C ARG A 19 20.04 -32.44 29.28
N PRO A 20 20.83 -33.52 29.27
CA PRO A 20 21.63 -33.86 28.11
C PRO A 20 20.73 -34.19 26.91
N VAL A 21 20.94 -33.51 25.79
CA VAL A 21 20.23 -33.77 24.54
C VAL A 21 20.86 -34.99 23.83
N PRO A 22 20.09 -36.06 23.55
CA PRO A 22 20.55 -37.22 22.78
C PRO A 22 21.18 -36.82 21.43
N LYS A 23 22.24 -37.54 21.02
CA LYS A 23 23.00 -37.24 19.79
C LYS A 23 22.11 -37.28 18.54
N ASP A 24 21.23 -38.26 18.46
CA ASP A 24 20.34 -38.47 17.31
C ASP A 24 19.36 -37.29 17.14
N LEU A 25 18.76 -36.83 18.25
CA LEU A 25 17.88 -35.66 18.23
C LEU A 25 18.62 -34.38 17.84
N ARG A 26 19.89 -34.26 18.21
CA ARG A 26 20.73 -33.12 17.82
C ARG A 26 21.03 -33.14 16.32
N ALA A 27 21.35 -34.30 15.76
CA ALA A 27 21.57 -34.47 14.33
C ALA A 27 20.32 -34.10 13.52
N LEU A 28 19.16 -34.64 13.90
CA LEU A 28 17.87 -34.34 13.26
C LEU A 28 17.52 -32.85 13.34
N ASN A 29 17.78 -32.19 14.47
CA ASN A 29 17.56 -30.74 14.60
C ASN A 29 18.45 -29.94 13.66
N ASN A 30 19.71 -30.35 13.48
CA ASN A 30 20.63 -29.68 12.55
C ASN A 30 20.19 -29.85 11.10
N GLU A 31 19.74 -31.04 10.71
CA GLU A 31 19.15 -31.29 9.38
C GLU A 31 17.90 -30.43 9.14
N ILE A 32 17.01 -30.32 10.13
CA ILE A 32 15.80 -29.49 10.03
C ILE A 32 16.16 -28.01 9.89
N LYS A 33 17.15 -27.52 10.66
CA LYS A 33 17.64 -26.14 10.54
C LYS A 33 18.27 -25.88 9.17
N ALA A 34 19.04 -26.83 8.65
CA ALA A 34 19.63 -26.75 7.32
C ALA A 34 18.56 -26.70 6.22
N ALA A 35 17.57 -27.59 6.26
CA ALA A 35 16.44 -27.60 5.32
C ALA A 35 15.60 -26.31 5.38
N ARG A 36 15.37 -25.75 6.58
CA ARG A 36 14.72 -24.44 6.73
C ARG A 36 15.54 -23.30 6.12
N LYS A 37 16.86 -23.31 6.30
CA LYS A 37 17.78 -22.32 5.71
C LYS A 37 17.85 -22.45 4.18
N ALA A 38 17.73 -23.67 3.65
CA ALA A 38 17.65 -23.96 2.23
C ALA A 38 16.30 -23.59 1.60
N GLY A 39 15.33 -23.10 2.39
CA GLY A 39 14.02 -22.66 1.89
C GLY A 39 13.01 -23.79 1.65
N GLU A 40 13.32 -25.02 2.05
CA GLU A 40 12.51 -26.21 1.77
C GLU A 40 11.21 -26.27 2.60
N LYS A 41 11.18 -25.59 3.76
CA LYS A 41 9.97 -25.43 4.56
C LYS A 41 9.53 -23.96 4.59
N LYS A 42 8.26 -23.72 4.22
CA LYS A 42 7.58 -22.42 4.39
C LYS A 42 7.80 -21.94 5.82
N GLN A 43 8.51 -20.83 5.97
CA GLN A 43 8.59 -20.12 7.23
C GLN A 43 7.16 -19.66 7.55
N HIS A 44 6.57 -20.19 8.62
CA HIS A 44 5.30 -19.66 9.12
C HIS A 44 5.57 -18.27 9.68
N GLY A 45 5.40 -17.25 8.84
CA GLY A 45 5.29 -15.88 9.31
C GLY A 45 4.06 -15.80 10.19
N SER A 46 4.25 -15.41 11.45
CA SER A 46 3.16 -14.87 12.28
C SER A 46 2.44 -13.82 11.42
N GLY A 47 1.11 -13.90 11.33
CA GLY A 47 0.25 -13.37 10.26
C GLY A 47 0.21 -11.85 10.01
N PHE A 48 1.29 -11.14 10.30
CA PHE A 48 1.54 -9.74 9.97
C PHE A 48 2.96 -9.59 9.38
N GLY A 49 3.29 -10.48 8.44
CA GLY A 49 4.63 -10.64 7.87
C GLY A 49 4.70 -10.39 6.37
N GLY A 50 3.74 -9.67 5.79
CA GLY A 50 3.97 -9.07 4.49
C GLY A 50 5.22 -8.20 4.59
N LYS A 51 6.09 -8.22 3.57
CA LYS A 51 6.96 -7.06 3.34
C LYS A 51 6.00 -5.90 3.09
N GLY A 52 5.54 -5.23 4.14
CA GLY A 52 4.69 -4.05 4.00
C GLY A 52 5.33 -3.10 3.01
N PHE A 53 4.51 -2.30 2.34
CA PHE A 53 4.95 -1.22 1.48
C PHE A 53 6.11 -0.47 2.16
N LYS A 54 7.29 -0.49 1.52
CA LYS A 54 8.46 0.22 2.02
C LYS A 54 8.31 1.63 1.51
N PHE A 55 7.93 2.55 2.40
CA PHE A 55 7.89 3.97 2.10
C PHE A 55 9.25 4.38 1.57
N ASP A 56 9.28 5.05 0.42
CA ASP A 56 10.52 5.58 -0.12
C ASP A 56 11.07 6.66 0.82
N GLU A 57 12.35 7.00 0.69
CA GLU A 57 13.02 7.95 1.61
C GLU A 57 12.30 9.30 1.68
N ALA A 58 11.69 9.72 0.57
CA ALA A 58 10.86 10.92 0.49
C ALA A 58 9.58 10.80 1.35
N GLU A 59 8.86 9.68 1.25
CA GLU A 59 7.63 9.44 2.01
C GLU A 59 7.91 9.28 3.52
N MET A 60 9.06 8.71 3.89
CA MET A 60 9.48 8.68 5.30
C MET A 60 9.75 10.08 5.86
N LYS A 61 10.40 10.95 5.09
CA LYS A 61 10.62 12.35 5.50
C LYS A 61 9.29 13.09 5.64
N GLN A 62 8.36 12.90 4.72
CA GLN A 62 7.01 13.49 4.81
C GLN A 62 6.24 12.98 6.03
N ARG A 63 6.32 11.68 6.35
CA ARG A 63 5.73 11.15 7.58
C ARG A 63 6.31 11.79 8.83
N LEU A 64 7.64 11.90 8.91
CA LEU A 64 8.29 12.48 10.09
C LEU A 64 7.92 13.96 10.27
N LEU A 65 7.85 14.71 9.17
CA LEU A 65 7.47 16.12 9.20
C LEU A 65 5.99 16.32 9.56
N THR A 66 5.10 15.52 8.99
CA THR A 66 3.66 15.56 9.31
C THR A 66 3.39 15.15 10.75
N GLU A 67 4.08 14.12 11.24
CA GLU A 67 4.00 13.69 12.64
C GLU A 67 4.51 14.78 13.58
N LYS A 68 5.64 15.43 13.25
CA LYS A 68 6.18 16.56 14.03
C LYS A 68 5.24 17.77 14.04
N ALA A 69 4.64 18.10 12.89
CA ALA A 69 3.66 19.18 12.77
C ALA A 69 2.40 18.89 13.60
N ASN A 70 1.88 17.67 13.56
CA ASN A 70 0.73 17.25 14.35
C ASN A 70 1.01 17.26 15.86
N GLN A 71 2.19 16.76 16.27
CA GLN A 71 2.63 16.83 17.67
C GLN A 71 2.72 18.28 18.14
N ARG A 72 3.26 19.18 17.31
CA ARG A 72 3.34 20.60 17.62
C ARG A 72 1.96 21.25 17.77
N LEU A 73 1.01 20.95 16.88
CA LEU A 73 -0.35 21.47 16.99
C LEU A 73 -1.00 21.04 18.31
N LEU A 74 -0.78 19.79 18.72
CA LEU A 74 -1.26 19.26 20.00
C LEU A 74 -0.63 19.98 21.20
N LEU A 75 0.67 20.28 21.16
CA LEU A 75 1.36 21.01 22.22
C LEU A 75 0.81 22.44 22.36
N ILE A 76 0.56 23.12 21.23
CA ILE A 76 -0.06 24.44 21.20
C ILE A 76 -1.50 24.39 21.77
N GLU A 77 -2.28 23.37 21.40
CA GLU A 77 -3.64 23.17 21.93
C GLU A 77 -3.63 22.96 23.46
N ASN A 78 -2.60 22.30 23.99
CA ASN A 78 -2.39 22.12 25.43
C ASN A 78 -1.81 23.36 26.12
N GLY A 79 -1.61 24.47 25.41
CA GLY A 79 -1.09 25.72 25.95
C GLY A 79 0.42 25.72 26.22
N GLU A 80 1.17 24.79 25.62
CA GLU A 80 2.63 24.75 25.71
C GLU A 80 3.25 25.63 24.62
N GLU A 81 4.22 26.46 25.01
CA GLU A 81 4.97 27.29 24.06
C GLU A 81 5.97 26.44 23.27
N VAL A 82 5.83 26.42 21.94
CA VAL A 82 6.73 25.72 21.03
C VAL A 82 7.56 26.75 20.27
N SER A 83 8.88 26.72 20.41
CA SER A 83 9.79 27.61 19.68
C SER A 83 9.73 27.33 18.18
N GLU A 84 9.61 28.38 17.37
CA GLU A 84 9.46 28.26 15.92
C GLU A 84 10.81 28.43 15.21
N ASP A 85 11.35 27.36 14.64
CA ASP A 85 12.51 27.45 13.76
C ASP A 85 12.09 28.01 12.38
N GLU A 86 12.73 29.11 11.95
CA GLU A 86 12.48 29.78 10.65
C GLU A 86 12.63 28.85 9.44
N GLU A 87 13.56 27.88 9.50
CA GLU A 87 13.74 26.89 8.43
C GLU A 87 12.58 25.91 8.36
N GLU A 88 12.02 25.49 9.50
CA GLU A 88 10.88 24.58 9.56
C GLU A 88 9.62 25.22 8.97
N LYS A 89 9.39 26.53 9.23
CA LYS A 89 8.29 27.26 8.60
C LYS A 89 8.39 27.28 7.07
N LYS A 90 9.60 27.46 6.53
CA LYS A 90 9.82 27.49 5.08
C LYS A 90 9.56 26.12 4.44
N LEU A 91 9.96 25.04 5.10
CA LEU A 91 9.69 23.67 4.67
C LEU A 91 8.19 23.36 4.66
N ILE A 92 7.46 23.77 5.70
CA ILE A 92 6.00 23.57 5.78
C ILE A 92 5.30 24.36 4.66
N ALA A 93 5.64 25.64 4.48
CA ALA A 93 5.04 26.47 3.43
C ALA A 93 5.32 25.95 2.01
N GLN A 94 6.52 25.40 1.76
CA GLN A 94 6.85 24.76 0.49
C GLN A 94 6.01 23.49 0.25
N GLN A 95 5.82 22.66 1.28
CA GLN A 95 4.98 21.46 1.17
C GLN A 95 3.51 21.78 0.97
N GLU A 96 3.01 22.83 1.64
CA GLU A 96 1.65 23.31 1.44
C GLU A 96 1.43 23.77 -0.01
N ALA A 97 2.38 24.53 -0.57
CA ALA A 97 2.33 24.96 -1.97
C ALA A 97 2.41 23.78 -2.95
N GLU A 98 3.31 22.81 -2.72
CA GLU A 98 3.40 21.60 -3.54
C GLU A 98 2.11 20.75 -3.47
N PHE A 99 1.50 20.65 -2.29
CA PHE A 99 0.24 19.93 -2.11
C PHE A 99 -0.92 20.62 -2.83
N GLU A 100 -0.99 21.95 -2.78
CA GLU A 100 -2.01 22.74 -3.46
C GLU A 100 -1.89 22.61 -4.98
N GLU A 101 -0.66 22.67 -5.52
CA GLU A 101 -0.41 22.44 -6.95
C GLU A 101 -0.82 21.01 -7.37
N GLN A 102 -0.49 19.99 -6.58
CA GLN A 102 -0.91 18.61 -6.85
C GLN A 102 -2.44 18.46 -6.88
N ASN A 103 -3.14 19.14 -5.97
CA ASN A 103 -4.59 19.11 -5.90
C ASN A 103 -5.22 19.82 -7.11
N ASP A 104 -4.70 20.98 -7.50
CA ASP A 104 -5.15 21.72 -8.68
C ASP A 104 -4.95 20.93 -9.98
N ASN A 105 -3.80 20.26 -10.11
CA ASN A 105 -3.53 19.36 -11.22
C ASN A 105 -4.55 18.20 -11.27
N LEU A 106 -4.83 17.57 -10.12
CA LEU A 106 -5.83 16.50 -10.03
C LEU A 106 -7.24 16.98 -10.39
N LEU A 107 -7.63 18.17 -9.94
CA LEU A 107 -8.91 18.79 -10.29
C LEU A 107 -9.01 19.05 -11.79
N THR A 108 -7.93 19.57 -12.39
CA THR A 108 -7.84 19.83 -13.83
C THR A 108 -7.95 18.55 -14.64
N GLU A 109 -7.21 17.50 -14.28
CA GLU A 109 -7.31 16.19 -14.93
C GLU A 109 -8.71 15.59 -14.82
N ARG A 110 -9.36 15.70 -13.67
CA ARG A 110 -10.74 15.23 -13.48
C ARG A 110 -11.70 16.00 -14.38
N ALA A 111 -11.56 17.32 -14.47
CA ALA A 111 -12.38 18.14 -15.36
C ALA A 111 -12.20 17.75 -16.83
N GLN A 112 -10.96 17.49 -17.27
CA GLN A 112 -10.65 17.00 -18.63
C GLN A 112 -11.29 15.63 -18.89
N LYS A 113 -11.13 14.67 -17.97
CA LYS A 113 -11.75 13.33 -18.10
C LYS A 113 -13.27 13.41 -18.18
N VAL A 114 -13.89 14.29 -17.40
CA VAL A 114 -15.34 14.53 -17.46
C VAL A 114 -15.71 15.12 -18.83
N ALA A 115 -14.98 16.13 -19.32
CA ALA A 115 -15.21 16.72 -20.63
C ALA A 115 -15.09 15.68 -21.76
N GLU A 116 -14.04 14.87 -21.77
CA GLU A 116 -13.85 13.77 -22.73
C GLU A 116 -14.98 12.75 -22.67
N TRP A 117 -15.38 12.33 -21.47
CA TRP A 117 -16.50 11.40 -21.29
C TRP A 117 -17.80 11.98 -21.84
N THR A 118 -18.10 13.25 -21.56
CA THR A 118 -19.29 13.92 -22.10
C THR A 118 -19.26 14.02 -23.62
N HIS A 119 -18.12 14.38 -24.21
CA HIS A 119 -17.96 14.44 -25.67
C HIS A 119 -18.20 13.09 -26.34
N ASN A 120 -17.54 12.03 -25.83
CA ASN A 120 -17.69 10.68 -26.35
C ASN A 120 -19.12 10.16 -26.23
N THR A 121 -19.82 10.50 -25.14
CA THR A 121 -21.22 10.12 -24.94
C THR A 121 -22.12 10.80 -25.96
N ILE A 122 -21.96 12.11 -26.17
CA ILE A 122 -22.72 12.88 -27.18
C ILE A 122 -22.48 12.32 -28.59
N GLU A 123 -21.23 12.05 -28.96
CA GLU A 123 -20.92 11.49 -30.29
C GLU A 123 -21.51 10.10 -30.48
N LYS A 124 -21.49 9.25 -29.44
CA LYS A 124 -22.13 7.94 -29.48
C LYS A 124 -23.65 8.04 -29.64
N GLU A 125 -24.29 8.96 -28.92
CA GLU A 125 -25.72 9.23 -29.05
C GLU A 125 -26.09 9.75 -30.45
N LYS A 126 -25.31 10.70 -31.00
CA LYS A 126 -25.47 11.17 -32.39
C LYS A 126 -25.33 10.03 -33.40
N ALA A 127 -24.32 9.17 -33.24
CA ALA A 127 -24.11 8.04 -34.13
C ALA A 127 -25.26 7.02 -34.04
N MET A 128 -25.79 6.77 -32.83
CA MET A 128 -26.98 5.93 -32.65
C MET A 128 -28.22 6.56 -33.30
N ALA A 129 -28.47 7.85 -33.08
CA ALA A 129 -29.58 8.58 -33.70
C ALA A 129 -29.49 8.60 -35.23
N PHE A 130 -28.29 8.79 -35.79
CA PHE A 130 -28.04 8.72 -37.22
C PHE A 130 -28.32 7.31 -37.77
N ASN A 131 -27.82 6.27 -37.10
CA ASN A 131 -28.08 4.88 -37.50
C ASN A 131 -29.58 4.54 -37.45
N ASP A 132 -30.31 5.02 -36.46
CA ASP A 132 -31.76 4.81 -36.35
C ASP A 132 -32.53 5.56 -37.44
N LEU A 133 -32.09 6.76 -37.81
CA LEU A 133 -32.65 7.51 -38.94
C LEU A 133 -32.43 6.76 -40.27
N VAL A 134 -31.22 6.24 -40.49
CA VAL A 134 -30.89 5.46 -41.68
C VAL A 134 -31.77 4.21 -41.74
N LYS A 135 -31.89 3.45 -40.65
CA LYS A 135 -32.77 2.27 -40.58
C LYS A 135 -34.23 2.59 -40.89
N LYS A 136 -34.74 3.73 -40.40
CA LYS A 136 -36.12 4.17 -40.68
C LYS A 136 -36.32 4.54 -42.15
N ALA A 137 -35.34 5.20 -42.76
CA ALA A 137 -35.37 5.56 -44.17
C ALA A 137 -35.25 4.34 -45.10
N THR A 138 -34.40 3.37 -44.77
CA THR A 138 -34.19 2.16 -45.58
C THR A 138 -35.25 1.09 -45.33
N GLY A 139 -35.79 0.99 -44.11
CA GLY A 139 -36.87 0.05 -43.76
C GLY A 139 -38.23 0.42 -44.36
N GLY A 140 -38.47 1.71 -44.64
CA GLY A 140 -39.65 2.17 -45.37
C GLY A 140 -39.63 1.88 -46.88
N LEU A 141 -38.48 1.41 -47.41
CA LEU A 141 -38.33 1.11 -48.84
C LEU A 141 -38.69 -0.35 -49.20
N LEU A 142 -38.93 -1.22 -48.22
CA LEU A 142 -39.23 -2.65 -48.40
C LEU A 142 -40.73 -3.01 -48.30
N LEU A 143 -41.61 -2.02 -48.15
CA LEU A 143 -43.07 -2.20 -48.14
C LEU A 143 -43.70 -1.27 -49.18
N LYS A 144 -43.65 -1.67 -50.45
CA LYS A 144 -44.57 -1.28 -51.53
C LYS A 144 -44.59 -2.36 -52.60
#